data_AF-A0A1E3JUK2-F1
#
_entry.id   AF-A0A1E3JUK2-F1
#
_cell.length_a   1.000
_cell.length_b   1.000
_cell.length_c   1.000
_cell.angle_alpha   90.00
_cell.angle_beta   90.00
_cell.angle_gamma   90.00
#
_symmetry.space_group_name_H-M   'P 1'
#
loop_
_entity.id
_entity.type
_entity.pdbx_description
1 polymer ?
#
loop_
_entity_poly.entity_id
_entity_poly.type
_entity_poly.pdbx_seq_one_letter_code
_entity_poly.pdbx_strand_id
1 'polypeptide(L)'
;MSNVAVEEIHIATVNIKNGNFNGPSNPKEIWAEKPWKERKTRLVDALLSSGPLDILGAQEVFNWQLKDLAELFGPSYAHVGVGRDDGKEGGEFSPIFYDASKFDLVKWGTMWLSPTPEVPGSKGWDADLPRIATLLTLKYKDPFKKGELVHAVNTHYDHKGTTARAQSSLLVRSAIWQWVKDVEQAEKPGKVGPLVFFGDFNSPPEEDGYKNMTSLHPLPSGQPSFTFIDTYTHLLSLSSSPQSSASPLKTLQTRPYGPAFTYTDFAPPNAPQAKRIDFVLLGAEVDDKNNRGKARGGWEVVRYACVDNYVEGDVEGWNARWSDHRAVRATIARPA
;
A
#
# COMPACT_ATOMS: atom_id res chain seq x y z
N MET A 1 -13.91 5.77 32.80
CA MET A 1 -13.80 4.93 31.59
C MET A 1 -12.35 4.54 31.50
N SER A 2 -12.01 3.26 31.67
CA SER A 2 -10.63 2.78 31.53
C SER A 2 -10.19 2.93 30.08
N ASN A 3 -9.11 3.67 29.82
CA ASN A 3 -8.46 3.66 28.51
C ASN A 3 -7.96 2.24 28.26
N VAL A 4 -8.65 1.51 27.38
CA VAL A 4 -8.18 0.22 26.88
C VAL A 4 -6.86 0.49 26.17
N ALA A 5 -5.79 -0.22 26.53
CA ALA A 5 -4.54 -0.13 25.79
C ALA A 5 -4.79 -0.55 24.34
N VAL A 6 -4.37 0.27 23.38
CA VAL A 6 -4.59 0.03 21.94
C VAL A 6 -3.25 -0.23 21.28
N GLU A 7 -3.22 -1.29 20.49
CA GLU A 7 -2.12 -1.57 19.59
C GLU A 7 -2.43 -0.94 18.23
N GLU A 8 -1.48 -0.21 17.64
CA GLU A 8 -1.60 0.42 16.33
C GLU A 8 -0.48 -0.06 15.39
N ILE A 9 -0.80 -0.16 14.09
CA ILE A 9 0.18 -0.26 13.00
C ILE A 9 -0.11 0.85 12.01
N HIS A 10 0.93 1.59 11.64
CA HIS A 10 0.85 2.72 10.73
C HIS A 10 1.43 2.35 9.36
N ILE A 11 0.57 2.36 8.35
CA ILE A 11 0.90 1.94 6.98
C ILE A 11 0.84 3.15 6.04
N ALA A 12 1.75 3.20 5.08
CA ALA A 12 1.66 4.11 3.95
C ALA A 12 1.92 3.40 2.61
N THR A 13 1.40 3.97 1.53
CA THR A 13 1.80 3.64 0.15
C THR A 13 1.98 4.91 -0.66
N VAL A 14 2.95 4.91 -1.57
CA VAL A 14 3.24 6.04 -2.45
C VAL A 14 3.93 5.60 -3.74
N ASN A 15 3.37 5.95 -4.89
CA ASN A 15 4.12 5.92 -6.14
C ASN A 15 5.04 7.16 -6.15
N ILE A 16 6.36 6.95 -6.24
CA ILE A 16 7.34 8.04 -6.08
C ILE A 16 7.62 8.79 -7.39
N LYS A 17 7.02 8.35 -8.50
CA LYS A 17 7.43 8.64 -9.87
C LYS A 17 8.86 8.19 -10.15
N ASN A 18 9.03 7.35 -11.17
CA ASN A 18 10.37 6.96 -11.58
C ASN A 18 11.24 8.17 -11.96
N GLY A 19 12.55 8.00 -11.85
CA GLY A 19 13.49 9.09 -12.02
C GLY A 19 13.81 9.47 -13.46
N ASN A 20 13.13 8.89 -14.45
CA ASN A 20 13.31 9.28 -15.85
C ASN A 20 12.70 10.67 -16.06
N PHE A 21 13.55 11.67 -16.17
CA PHE A 21 13.14 13.07 -16.28
C PHE A 21 13.53 13.65 -17.64
N ASN A 22 12.54 13.86 -18.51
CA ASN A 22 12.75 14.46 -19.82
C ASN A 22 12.61 16.00 -19.83
N GLY A 23 12.30 16.59 -18.67
CA GLY A 23 11.99 18.00 -18.55
C GLY A 23 10.56 18.35 -19.00
N PRO A 24 9.89 19.30 -18.34
CA PRO A 24 8.61 19.81 -18.79
C PRO A 24 8.76 20.64 -20.07
N SER A 25 7.74 20.64 -20.93
CA SER A 25 7.67 21.53 -22.09
C SER A 25 7.71 23.01 -21.69
N ASN A 26 7.11 23.34 -20.54
CA ASN A 26 7.15 24.67 -19.94
C ASN A 26 7.68 24.61 -18.49
N PRO A 27 8.97 24.86 -18.25
CA PRO A 27 9.56 24.77 -16.91
C PRO A 27 9.10 25.85 -15.93
N LYS A 28 8.42 26.90 -16.42
CA LYS A 28 7.84 27.96 -15.57
C LYS A 28 6.46 27.60 -15.01
N GLU A 29 5.84 26.52 -15.50
CA GLU A 29 4.58 26.05 -14.96
C GLU A 29 4.80 25.50 -13.53
N ILE A 30 3.99 25.97 -12.58
CA ILE A 30 4.14 25.60 -11.16
C ILE A 30 3.91 24.10 -10.91
N TRP A 31 3.16 23.45 -11.80
CA TRP A 31 2.83 22.04 -11.71
C TRP A 31 3.84 21.16 -12.44
N ALA A 32 4.73 21.74 -13.26
CA ALA A 32 5.71 20.99 -14.02
C ALA A 32 6.55 20.07 -13.14
N GLU A 33 6.76 18.84 -13.62
CA GLU A 33 7.61 17.86 -12.95
C GLU A 33 8.99 18.46 -12.65
N LYS A 34 9.49 18.16 -11.44
CA LYS A 34 10.86 18.46 -11.02
C LYS A 34 11.72 17.20 -11.04
N PRO A 35 13.03 17.30 -11.27
CA PRO A 35 13.92 16.14 -11.22
C PRO A 35 13.86 15.42 -9.86
N TRP A 36 14.04 14.10 -9.85
CA TRP A 36 14.03 13.29 -8.61
C TRP A 36 14.92 13.85 -7.49
N LYS A 37 16.11 14.37 -7.83
CA LYS A 37 17.06 14.95 -6.85
C LYS A 37 16.45 16.07 -6.00
N GLU A 38 15.47 16.81 -6.54
CA GLU A 38 14.76 17.89 -5.84
C GLU A 38 13.56 17.38 -5.07
N ARG A 39 12.91 16.31 -5.60
CA ARG A 39 11.68 15.73 -5.05
C ARG A 39 11.93 14.82 -3.84
N LYS A 40 13.04 14.08 -3.82
CA LYS A 40 13.26 12.94 -2.91
C LYS A 40 13.18 13.30 -1.42
N THR A 41 13.79 14.41 -1.01
CA THR A 41 13.80 14.83 0.40
C THR A 41 12.41 15.25 0.85
N ARG A 42 11.72 16.12 0.09
CA ARG A 42 10.34 16.54 0.39
C ARG A 42 9.37 15.36 0.47
N LEU A 43 9.52 14.36 -0.40
CA LEU A 43 8.71 13.14 -0.35
C LEU A 43 8.90 12.41 0.99
N VAL A 44 10.15 12.12 1.36
CA VAL A 44 10.46 11.38 2.60
C VAL A 44 10.09 12.20 3.84
N ASP A 45 10.39 13.49 3.85
CA ASP A 45 10.06 14.39 4.95
C ASP A 45 8.54 14.49 5.16
N ALA A 46 7.75 14.59 4.09
CA ALA A 46 6.29 14.57 4.17
C ALA A 46 5.76 13.24 4.78
N LEU A 47 6.37 12.10 4.44
CA LEU A 47 6.02 10.82 5.03
C LEU A 47 6.42 10.71 6.50
N LEU A 48 7.63 11.14 6.88
CA LEU A 48 8.10 11.05 8.27
C LEU A 48 7.41 12.06 9.19
N SER A 49 7.06 13.23 8.69
CA SER A 49 6.38 14.29 9.46
C SER A 49 4.86 14.08 9.62
N SER A 50 4.24 13.24 8.79
CA SER A 50 2.79 12.96 8.86
C SER A 50 2.39 11.91 9.92
N GLY A 51 3.32 11.54 10.80
CA GLY A 51 3.11 10.67 11.96
C GLY A 51 3.93 9.39 11.91
N PRO A 52 3.79 8.51 12.93
CA PRO A 52 4.53 7.25 12.99
C PRO A 52 4.30 6.42 11.72
N LEU A 53 5.34 5.74 11.26
CA LEU A 53 5.32 4.94 10.05
C LEU A 53 6.00 3.60 10.35
N ASP A 54 5.24 2.50 10.23
CA ASP A 54 5.75 1.17 10.54
C ASP A 54 6.06 0.38 9.29
N ILE A 55 5.21 0.54 8.26
CA ILE A 55 5.31 -0.18 6.98
C ILE A 55 4.99 0.79 5.85
N LEU A 56 5.83 0.82 4.82
CA LEU A 56 5.66 1.66 3.64
C LEU A 56 5.86 0.84 2.36
N GLY A 57 4.90 0.92 1.44
CA GLY A 57 5.08 0.52 0.05
C GLY A 57 5.47 1.68 -0.84
N ALA A 58 6.44 1.49 -1.72
CA ALA A 58 6.71 2.42 -2.80
C ALA A 58 6.53 1.76 -4.18
N GLN A 59 6.24 2.56 -5.21
CA GLN A 59 6.12 2.10 -6.60
C GLN A 59 6.95 2.99 -7.52
N GLU A 60 7.27 2.48 -8.72
CA GLU A 60 8.14 3.15 -9.72
C GLU A 60 9.58 3.42 -9.25
N VAL A 61 10.09 2.59 -8.35
CA VAL A 61 11.41 2.83 -7.73
C VAL A 61 12.49 2.15 -8.56
N PHE A 62 13.37 2.89 -9.24
CA PHE A 62 14.60 2.29 -9.78
C PHE A 62 15.60 1.96 -8.67
N ASN A 63 16.54 1.04 -8.90
CA ASN A 63 17.56 0.64 -7.92
C ASN A 63 18.32 1.83 -7.29
N TRP A 64 18.63 2.86 -8.06
CA TRP A 64 19.30 4.06 -7.55
C TRP A 64 18.38 4.96 -6.73
N GLN A 65 17.08 5.04 -7.05
CA GLN A 65 16.08 5.69 -6.20
C GLN A 65 15.83 4.90 -4.91
N LEU A 66 15.92 3.56 -4.97
CA LEU A 66 15.82 2.71 -3.79
C LEU A 66 16.93 3.00 -2.78
N LYS A 67 18.17 3.17 -3.28
CA LYS A 67 19.33 3.57 -2.45
C LYS A 67 19.12 4.94 -1.82
N ASP A 68 18.64 5.91 -2.59
CA ASP A 68 18.28 7.24 -2.09
C ASP A 68 17.22 7.15 -0.97
N LEU A 69 16.15 6.38 -1.17
CA LEU A 69 15.12 6.19 -0.15
C LEU A 69 15.67 5.52 1.12
N ALA A 70 16.48 4.48 0.98
CA ALA A 70 17.09 3.77 2.11
C ALA A 70 17.99 4.69 2.94
N GLU A 71 18.77 5.56 2.29
CA GLU A 71 19.57 6.58 2.97
C GLU A 71 18.69 7.57 3.73
N LEU A 72 17.64 8.09 3.09
CA LEU A 72 16.75 9.12 3.66
C LEU A 72 15.88 8.59 4.81
N PHE A 73 15.37 7.36 4.73
CA PHE A 73 14.65 6.74 5.85
C PHE A 73 15.57 6.39 7.02
N GLY A 74 16.87 6.24 6.76
CA GLY A 74 17.89 6.00 7.77
C GLY A 74 17.89 4.56 8.30
N PRO A 75 18.79 4.26 9.26
CA PRO A 75 19.12 2.88 9.66
C PRO A 75 18.02 2.17 10.44
N SER A 76 16.99 2.90 10.91
CA SER A 76 15.84 2.28 11.59
C SER A 76 14.91 1.55 10.63
N TYR A 77 14.96 1.84 9.33
CA TYR A 77 14.16 1.15 8.33
C TYR A 77 14.99 0.15 7.54
N ALA A 78 14.44 -1.03 7.35
CA ALA A 78 14.93 -2.01 6.39
C ALA A 78 13.94 -2.12 5.23
N HIS A 79 14.39 -2.66 4.09
CA HIS A 79 13.51 -2.86 2.94
C HIS A 79 13.74 -4.20 2.25
N VAL A 80 12.72 -4.66 1.52
CA VAL A 80 12.76 -5.85 0.66
C VAL A 80 12.17 -5.54 -0.72
N GLY A 81 12.45 -6.40 -1.69
CA GLY A 81 11.93 -6.30 -3.06
C GLY A 81 13.05 -6.34 -4.09
N VAL A 82 12.69 -6.67 -5.33
CA VAL A 82 13.61 -6.77 -6.48
C VAL A 82 13.05 -6.01 -7.67
N GLY A 83 13.92 -5.71 -8.64
CA GLY A 83 13.55 -5.11 -9.91
C GLY A 83 12.70 -6.05 -10.76
N ARG A 84 11.66 -5.50 -11.40
CA ARG A 84 10.67 -6.26 -12.16
C ARG A 84 11.18 -6.87 -13.47
N ASP A 85 12.32 -6.43 -14.00
CA ASP A 85 12.76 -6.90 -15.33
C ASP A 85 13.53 -8.23 -15.25
N ASP A 86 14.30 -8.43 -14.19
CA ASP A 86 15.22 -9.57 -14.04
C ASP A 86 15.14 -10.28 -12.68
N GLY A 87 14.33 -9.77 -11.76
CA GLY A 87 14.23 -10.28 -10.39
C GLY A 87 15.45 -9.97 -9.53
N LYS A 88 16.23 -8.95 -9.91
CA LYS A 88 17.42 -8.47 -9.19
C LYS A 88 17.36 -6.95 -9.09
N GLU A 89 18.07 -6.24 -9.96
CA GLU A 89 18.19 -4.78 -9.94
C GLU A 89 17.63 -4.11 -11.20
N GLY A 90 17.22 -4.90 -12.20
CA GLY A 90 16.68 -4.42 -13.47
C GLY A 90 15.23 -3.94 -13.35
N GLY A 91 14.98 -2.74 -13.87
CA GLY A 91 13.65 -2.16 -13.92
C GLY A 91 13.18 -1.52 -12.61
N GLU A 92 11.90 -1.19 -12.57
CA GLU A 92 11.25 -0.60 -11.39
C GLU A 92 10.97 -1.68 -10.34
N PHE A 93 11.06 -1.28 -9.07
CA PHE A 93 10.75 -2.08 -7.91
C PHE A 93 9.37 -1.69 -7.35
N SER A 94 8.77 -2.62 -6.61
CA SER A 94 7.67 -2.37 -5.68
C SER A 94 8.15 -2.71 -4.25
N PRO A 95 9.09 -1.95 -3.67
CA PRO A 95 9.73 -2.34 -2.40
C PRO A 95 8.77 -2.18 -1.23
N ILE A 96 9.04 -2.89 -0.14
CA ILE A 96 8.40 -2.67 1.16
C ILE A 96 9.47 -2.27 2.15
N PHE A 97 9.33 -1.07 2.73
CA PHE A 97 10.10 -0.60 3.88
C PHE A 97 9.35 -0.93 5.17
N TYR A 98 10.09 -1.26 6.23
CA TYR A 98 9.53 -1.51 7.56
C TYR A 98 10.45 -1.04 8.68
N ASP A 99 9.88 -0.64 9.81
CA ASP A 99 10.61 -0.24 11.01
C ASP A 99 11.30 -1.45 11.65
N ALA A 100 12.60 -1.60 11.37
CA ALA A 100 13.43 -2.68 11.87
C ALA A 100 13.70 -2.58 13.38
N SER A 101 13.33 -1.48 14.05
CA SER A 101 13.35 -1.41 15.52
C SER A 101 12.18 -2.19 16.15
N LYS A 102 11.06 -2.34 15.42
CA LYS A 102 9.83 -3.00 15.90
C LYS A 102 9.70 -4.44 15.43
N PHE A 103 10.24 -4.74 14.24
CA PHE A 103 9.98 -6.00 13.55
C PHE A 103 11.25 -6.76 13.19
N ASP A 104 11.16 -8.09 13.30
CA ASP A 104 12.08 -9.03 12.66
C ASP A 104 11.48 -9.53 11.34
N LEU A 105 12.34 -9.69 10.32
CA LEU A 105 11.98 -10.28 9.04
C LEU A 105 11.81 -11.79 9.19
N VAL A 106 10.64 -12.32 8.82
CA VAL A 106 10.37 -13.77 8.80
C VAL A 106 10.58 -14.34 7.40
N LYS A 107 9.88 -13.76 6.42
CA LYS A 107 9.89 -14.25 5.04
C LYS A 107 9.56 -13.10 4.10
N TRP A 108 10.19 -13.06 2.95
CA TRP A 108 9.78 -12.16 1.86
C TRP A 108 10.02 -12.82 0.51
N GLY A 109 9.36 -12.29 -0.52
CA GLY A 109 9.54 -12.73 -1.90
C GLY A 109 8.86 -11.77 -2.88
N THR A 110 9.06 -12.01 -4.17
CA THR A 110 8.41 -11.26 -5.24
C THR A 110 7.81 -12.24 -6.25
N MET A 111 6.62 -11.90 -6.74
CA MET A 111 5.94 -12.62 -7.82
C MET A 111 5.63 -11.68 -8.97
N TRP A 112 5.64 -12.20 -10.19
CA TRP A 112 5.22 -11.48 -11.39
C TRP A 112 3.71 -11.63 -11.61
N LEU A 113 3.08 -10.55 -12.04
CA LEU A 113 1.65 -10.50 -12.29
C LEU A 113 1.37 -11.01 -13.71
N SER A 114 1.55 -12.32 -13.88
CA SER A 114 1.42 -13.01 -15.16
C SER A 114 0.95 -14.46 -14.95
N PRO A 115 0.63 -15.19 -16.03
CA PRO A 115 0.38 -16.63 -15.96
C PRO A 115 1.57 -17.47 -15.46
N THR A 116 2.78 -16.91 -15.41
CA THR A 116 4.02 -17.54 -14.94
C THR A 116 4.66 -16.70 -13.83
N PRO A 117 4.02 -16.61 -12.65
CA PRO A 117 4.39 -15.66 -11.59
C PRO A 117 5.78 -15.86 -11.00
N GLU A 118 6.39 -17.01 -11.21
CA GLU A 118 7.76 -17.37 -10.80
C GLU A 118 8.84 -16.96 -11.80
N VAL A 119 8.45 -16.52 -13.01
CA VAL A 119 9.40 -16.18 -14.10
C VAL A 119 9.66 -14.67 -14.12
N PRO A 120 10.91 -14.23 -13.82
CA PRO A 120 11.27 -12.83 -13.88
C PRO A 120 11.06 -12.21 -15.26
N GLY A 121 10.61 -10.96 -15.29
CA GLY A 121 10.36 -10.20 -16.51
C GLY A 121 9.12 -10.65 -17.32
N SER A 122 8.34 -11.61 -16.83
CA SER A 122 7.14 -12.06 -17.52
C SER A 122 6.04 -11.00 -17.55
N LYS A 123 5.38 -10.84 -18.70
CA LYS A 123 4.20 -9.98 -18.90
C LYS A 123 2.93 -10.81 -18.82
N GLY A 124 1.91 -10.29 -18.16
CA GLY A 124 0.61 -10.95 -18.04
C GLY A 124 -0.44 -10.38 -18.98
N TRP A 125 -1.17 -11.25 -19.68
CA TRP A 125 -2.35 -10.87 -20.48
C TRP A 125 -2.07 -9.72 -21.46
N ASP A 126 -2.80 -8.60 -21.33
CA ASP A 126 -2.67 -7.39 -22.15
C ASP A 126 -1.76 -6.32 -21.49
N ALA A 127 -0.92 -6.70 -20.53
CA ALA A 127 0.02 -5.79 -19.88
C ALA A 127 1.11 -5.30 -20.85
N ASP A 128 1.39 -4.00 -20.80
CA ASP A 128 2.46 -3.39 -21.60
C ASP A 128 3.86 -3.66 -21.00
N LEU A 129 3.95 -3.81 -19.69
CA LEU A 129 5.21 -3.98 -18.94
C LEU A 129 5.12 -5.18 -17.98
N PRO A 130 6.25 -5.82 -17.60
CA PRO A 130 6.26 -6.75 -16.49
C PRO A 130 5.82 -6.02 -15.22
N ARG A 131 4.99 -6.67 -14.41
CA ARG A 131 4.49 -6.10 -13.14
C ARG A 131 4.70 -7.10 -12.03
N ILE A 132 4.88 -6.61 -10.81
CA ILE A 132 5.25 -7.43 -9.66
C ILE A 132 4.45 -7.07 -8.41
N ALA A 133 4.30 -8.07 -7.54
CA ALA A 133 3.93 -7.88 -6.15
C ALA A 133 5.05 -8.41 -5.24
N THR A 134 5.44 -7.61 -4.25
CA THR A 134 6.38 -7.99 -3.18
C THR A 134 5.59 -8.41 -1.96
N LEU A 135 5.87 -9.60 -1.42
CA LEU A 135 5.22 -10.17 -0.24
C LEU A 135 6.20 -10.17 0.92
N LEU A 136 5.73 -9.83 2.12
CA LEU A 136 6.51 -9.71 3.33
C LEU A 136 5.72 -10.25 4.52
N THR A 137 6.39 -11.06 5.36
CA THR A 137 5.94 -11.35 6.72
C THR A 137 7.00 -10.86 7.70
N LEU A 138 6.52 -10.10 8.69
CA LEU A 138 7.27 -9.61 9.82
C LEU A 138 6.79 -10.28 11.12
N LYS A 139 7.64 -10.28 12.14
CA LYS A 139 7.32 -10.72 13.50
C LYS A 139 7.65 -9.61 14.48
N TYR A 140 6.78 -9.35 15.43
CA TYR A 140 7.08 -8.37 16.48
C TYR A 140 8.30 -8.80 17.30
N LYS A 141 9.22 -7.85 17.54
CA LYS A 141 10.35 -8.02 18.46
C LYS A 141 9.92 -8.03 19.92
N ASP A 142 8.83 -7.34 20.23
CA ASP A 142 8.29 -7.27 21.58
C ASP A 142 7.84 -8.67 22.07
N PRO A 143 8.48 -9.22 23.13
CA PRO A 143 8.13 -10.55 23.63
C PRO A 143 6.70 -10.65 24.17
N PHE A 144 6.09 -9.53 24.59
CA PHE A 144 4.68 -9.51 25.02
C PHE A 144 3.71 -9.73 23.86
N LYS A 145 4.17 -9.54 22.62
CA LYS A 145 3.43 -9.87 21.39
C LYS A 145 3.51 -11.34 21.03
N LYS A 146 4.16 -12.19 21.84
CA LYS A 146 4.12 -13.67 21.71
C LYS A 146 4.35 -14.19 20.28
N GLY A 147 5.29 -13.56 19.56
CA GLY A 147 5.64 -13.94 18.19
C GLY A 147 4.55 -13.69 17.16
N GLU A 148 3.63 -12.76 17.42
CA GLU A 148 2.63 -12.34 16.45
C GLU A 148 3.25 -11.80 15.16
N LEU A 149 2.56 -12.08 14.06
CA LEU A 149 3.01 -11.77 12.71
C LEU A 149 2.28 -10.56 12.16
N VAL A 150 2.91 -9.88 11.19
CA VAL A 150 2.29 -8.87 10.33
C VAL A 150 2.62 -9.23 8.89
N HIS A 151 1.58 -9.39 8.06
CA HIS A 151 1.74 -9.66 6.64
C HIS A 151 1.52 -8.37 5.83
N ALA A 152 2.42 -8.06 4.91
CA ALA A 152 2.35 -6.90 4.06
C ALA A 152 2.64 -7.28 2.60
N VAL A 153 1.90 -6.68 1.68
CA VAL A 153 2.07 -6.91 0.25
C VAL A 153 1.95 -5.60 -0.49
N ASN A 154 2.94 -5.32 -1.35
CA ASN A 154 2.99 -4.12 -2.18
C ASN A 154 2.95 -4.50 -3.65
N THR A 155 2.23 -3.72 -4.46
CA THR A 155 2.11 -3.96 -5.90
C THR A 155 2.15 -2.68 -6.72
N HIS A 156 2.44 -2.84 -8.01
CA HIS A 156 2.17 -1.82 -9.03
C HIS A 156 1.57 -2.53 -10.25
N TYR A 157 0.29 -2.30 -10.52
CA TYR A 157 -0.43 -2.90 -11.65
C TYR A 157 -0.15 -2.19 -12.97
N ASP A 158 -0.54 -2.82 -14.08
CA ASP A 158 -0.28 -2.24 -15.39
C ASP A 158 -1.21 -1.06 -15.73
N HIS A 159 -0.59 0.00 -16.24
CA HIS A 159 -1.25 1.22 -16.68
C HIS A 159 -2.05 1.08 -17.99
N LYS A 160 -1.77 0.08 -18.83
CA LYS A 160 -2.47 -0.12 -20.12
C LYS A 160 -3.47 -1.27 -20.06
N GLY A 161 -3.04 -2.45 -19.62
CA GLY A 161 -3.81 -3.68 -19.71
C GLY A 161 -4.95 -3.77 -18.69
N THR A 162 -6.18 -3.51 -19.11
CA THR A 162 -7.38 -3.65 -18.26
C THR A 162 -7.60 -5.10 -17.84
N THR A 163 -7.38 -6.06 -18.74
CA THR A 163 -7.49 -7.50 -18.45
C THR A 163 -6.42 -7.90 -17.44
N ALA A 164 -5.19 -7.41 -17.63
CA ALA A 164 -4.08 -7.68 -16.74
C ALA A 164 -4.35 -7.16 -15.34
N ARG A 165 -4.92 -5.95 -15.16
CA ARG A 165 -5.32 -5.45 -13.84
C ARG A 165 -6.35 -6.36 -13.17
N ALA A 166 -7.41 -6.74 -13.91
CA ALA A 166 -8.46 -7.60 -13.38
C ALA A 166 -7.91 -8.97 -12.93
N GLN A 167 -7.09 -9.60 -13.77
CA GLN A 167 -6.51 -10.92 -13.50
C GLN A 167 -5.42 -10.88 -12.42
N SER A 168 -4.63 -9.80 -12.36
CA SER A 168 -3.64 -9.58 -11.30
C SER A 168 -4.27 -9.66 -9.92
N SER A 169 -5.43 -9.04 -9.72
CA SER A 169 -6.14 -9.11 -8.44
C SER A 169 -6.59 -10.51 -8.07
N LEU A 170 -7.05 -11.31 -9.02
CA LEU A 170 -7.46 -12.70 -8.76
C LEU A 170 -6.24 -13.56 -8.40
N LEU A 171 -5.16 -13.43 -9.17
CA LEU A 171 -3.89 -14.12 -8.95
C LEU A 171 -3.32 -13.80 -7.56
N VAL A 172 -3.21 -12.52 -7.25
CA VAL A 172 -2.62 -12.02 -5.99
C VAL A 172 -3.45 -12.46 -4.79
N ARG A 173 -4.79 -12.39 -4.86
CA ARG A 173 -5.67 -12.86 -3.77
C ARG A 173 -5.41 -14.33 -3.41
N SER A 174 -5.22 -15.19 -4.40
CA SER A 174 -4.92 -16.61 -4.18
C SER A 174 -3.50 -16.79 -3.63
N ALA A 175 -2.51 -16.11 -4.22
CA ALA A 175 -1.12 -16.21 -3.79
C ALA A 175 -0.90 -15.72 -2.34
N ILE A 176 -1.55 -14.63 -1.94
CA ILE A 176 -1.49 -14.11 -0.57
C ILE A 176 -2.11 -15.10 0.42
N TRP A 177 -3.23 -15.73 0.05
CA TRP A 177 -3.83 -16.75 0.91
C TRP A 177 -2.86 -17.89 1.17
N GLN A 178 -2.25 -18.43 0.12
CA GLN A 178 -1.27 -19.51 0.25
C GLN A 178 -0.06 -19.06 1.10
N TRP A 179 0.50 -17.89 0.79
CA TRP A 179 1.63 -17.32 1.52
C TRP A 179 1.38 -17.22 3.03
N VAL A 180 0.24 -16.62 3.42
CA VAL A 180 -0.13 -16.43 4.82
C VAL A 180 -0.32 -17.78 5.50
N LYS A 181 -1.01 -18.74 4.86
CA LYS A 181 -1.23 -20.07 5.45
C LYS A 181 0.06 -20.84 5.66
N ASP A 182 0.96 -20.84 4.68
CA ASP A 182 2.25 -21.54 4.80
C ASP A 182 3.08 -20.98 5.95
N VAL A 183 3.13 -19.64 6.06
CA VAL A 183 3.92 -18.96 7.09
C VAL A 183 3.29 -19.11 8.48
N GLU A 184 1.96 -18.95 8.62
CA GLU A 184 1.27 -19.15 9.90
C GLU A 184 1.38 -20.61 10.38
N GLN A 185 1.39 -21.59 9.47
CA GLN A 185 1.60 -22.99 9.80
C GLN A 185 3.02 -23.27 10.31
N ALA A 186 4.03 -22.63 9.72
CA ALA A 186 5.43 -22.78 10.10
C ALA A 186 5.75 -22.07 11.43
N GLU A 187 5.32 -20.80 11.57
CA GLU A 187 5.64 -19.95 12.73
C GLU A 187 4.74 -20.19 13.95
N LYS A 188 3.52 -20.69 13.74
CA LYS A 188 2.51 -20.97 14.78
C LYS A 188 2.31 -19.79 15.75
N PRO A 189 1.95 -18.60 15.26
CA PRO A 189 1.83 -17.41 16.10
C PRO A 189 0.73 -17.57 17.15
N GLY A 190 0.93 -16.97 18.33
CA GLY A 190 -0.02 -17.06 19.44
C GLY A 190 -1.38 -16.38 19.17
N LYS A 191 -1.45 -15.46 18.21
CA LYS A 191 -2.68 -14.84 17.70
C LYS A 191 -2.58 -14.64 16.19
N VAL A 192 -3.74 -14.54 15.54
CA VAL A 192 -3.83 -14.18 14.11
C VAL A 192 -3.43 -12.71 13.94
N GLY A 193 -2.46 -12.47 13.06
CA GLY A 193 -1.95 -11.14 12.72
C GLY A 193 -2.78 -10.40 11.66
N PRO A 194 -2.52 -9.11 11.44
CA PRO A 194 -3.10 -8.38 10.33
C PRO A 194 -2.43 -8.77 9.00
N LEU A 195 -3.18 -8.58 7.93
CA LEU A 195 -2.70 -8.61 6.56
C LEU A 195 -3.02 -7.27 5.91
N VAL A 196 -2.04 -6.59 5.35
CA VAL A 196 -2.23 -5.33 4.62
C VAL A 196 -1.77 -5.50 3.18
N PHE A 197 -2.60 -5.03 2.25
CA PHE A 197 -2.31 -5.02 0.82
C PHE A 197 -2.39 -3.59 0.32
N PHE A 198 -1.32 -3.10 -0.30
CA PHE A 198 -1.25 -1.71 -0.72
C PHE A 198 -0.47 -1.55 -2.02
N GLY A 199 -0.62 -0.40 -2.67
CA GLY A 199 0.09 -0.09 -3.89
C GLY A 199 -0.69 0.78 -4.85
N ASP A 200 -0.12 0.96 -6.04
CA ASP A 200 -0.73 1.62 -7.18
C ASP A 200 -1.39 0.57 -8.08
N PHE A 201 -2.71 0.62 -8.19
CA PHE A 201 -3.47 -0.38 -8.91
C PHE A 201 -3.70 0.03 -10.36
N ASN A 202 -3.40 1.27 -10.77
CA ASN A 202 -3.81 1.83 -12.05
C ASN A 202 -5.30 1.56 -12.40
N SER A 203 -6.12 1.28 -11.38
CA SER A 203 -7.50 0.81 -11.49
C SER A 203 -8.32 1.62 -10.50
N PRO A 204 -9.15 2.56 -10.95
CA PRO A 204 -10.05 3.26 -10.05
C PRO A 204 -11.15 2.31 -9.53
N PRO A 205 -11.93 2.71 -8.49
CA PRO A 205 -12.88 1.83 -7.82
C PRO A 205 -13.98 1.22 -8.70
N GLU A 206 -14.26 1.85 -9.83
CA GLU A 206 -15.20 1.41 -10.85
C GLU A 206 -14.69 0.27 -11.74
N GLU A 207 -13.40 -0.04 -11.72
CA GLU A 207 -12.76 -1.07 -12.55
C GLU A 207 -12.53 -2.39 -11.82
N ASP A 208 -12.41 -3.47 -12.60
CA ASP A 208 -12.32 -4.83 -12.08
C ASP A 208 -11.01 -5.12 -11.32
N GLY A 209 -9.92 -4.40 -11.63
CA GLY A 209 -8.68 -4.49 -10.84
C GLY A 209 -8.93 -4.20 -9.37
N TYR A 210 -9.61 -3.10 -9.06
CA TYR A 210 -10.02 -2.78 -7.69
C TYR A 210 -11.13 -3.72 -7.18
N LYS A 211 -12.23 -3.88 -7.95
CA LYS A 211 -13.41 -4.63 -7.48
C LYS A 211 -13.06 -6.07 -7.12
N ASN A 212 -12.16 -6.70 -7.87
CA ASN A 212 -11.73 -8.07 -7.60
C ASN A 212 -11.00 -8.19 -6.26
N MET A 213 -10.27 -7.16 -5.80
CA MET A 213 -9.62 -7.17 -4.48
C MET A 213 -10.63 -7.08 -3.33
N THR A 214 -11.67 -6.27 -3.48
CA THR A 214 -12.68 -6.03 -2.43
C THR A 214 -13.92 -6.91 -2.55
N SER A 215 -13.95 -7.85 -3.51
CA SER A 215 -15.10 -8.72 -3.76
C SER A 215 -15.27 -9.73 -2.62
N LEU A 216 -16.52 -9.91 -2.19
CA LEU A 216 -16.92 -10.95 -1.23
C LEU A 216 -17.18 -12.30 -1.92
N HIS A 217 -17.21 -12.33 -3.26
CA HIS A 217 -17.41 -13.57 -3.99
C HIS A 217 -16.13 -14.42 -3.99
N PRO A 218 -16.26 -15.76 -3.99
CA PRO A 218 -15.14 -16.66 -4.24
C PRO A 218 -14.43 -16.34 -5.55
N LEU A 219 -13.15 -16.73 -5.65
CA LEU A 219 -12.43 -16.62 -6.92
C LEU A 219 -13.11 -17.50 -7.98
N PRO A 220 -13.16 -17.07 -9.25
CA PRO A 220 -13.70 -17.90 -10.35
C PRO A 220 -13.01 -19.26 -10.49
N SER A 221 -11.74 -19.36 -10.08
CA SER A 221 -10.97 -20.60 -10.08
C SER A 221 -11.39 -21.60 -8.99
N GLY A 222 -12.25 -21.19 -8.04
CA GLY A 222 -12.58 -21.97 -6.84
C GLY A 222 -11.46 -22.05 -5.80
N GLN A 223 -10.29 -21.45 -6.07
CA GLN A 223 -9.17 -21.43 -5.12
C GLN A 223 -9.52 -20.58 -3.89
N PRO A 224 -9.01 -20.96 -2.70
CA PRO A 224 -9.21 -20.16 -1.51
C PRO A 224 -8.51 -18.81 -1.64
N SER A 225 -9.09 -17.80 -1.01
CA SER A 225 -8.57 -16.44 -1.05
C SER A 225 -8.99 -15.63 0.18
N PHE A 226 -8.32 -14.52 0.41
CA PHE A 226 -8.86 -13.45 1.25
C PHE A 226 -9.74 -12.51 0.44
N THR A 227 -10.60 -11.77 1.13
CA THR A 227 -11.16 -10.51 0.63
C THR A 227 -10.47 -9.35 1.35
N PHE A 228 -10.73 -8.13 0.92
CA PHE A 228 -10.08 -6.96 1.47
C PHE A 228 -11.06 -5.81 1.72
N ILE A 229 -10.85 -5.10 2.81
CA ILE A 229 -11.57 -3.90 3.19
C ILE A 229 -10.76 -2.68 2.75
N ASP A 230 -11.34 -1.83 1.90
CA ASP A 230 -10.76 -0.53 1.55
C ASP A 230 -10.82 0.42 2.76
N THR A 231 -9.65 0.86 3.23
CA THR A 231 -9.52 1.72 4.40
C THR A 231 -10.25 3.05 4.26
N TYR A 232 -10.29 3.62 3.04
CA TYR A 232 -11.03 4.86 2.75
C TYR A 232 -12.55 4.64 2.87
N THR A 233 -13.07 3.66 2.14
CA THR A 233 -14.51 3.38 2.06
C THR A 233 -15.05 2.91 3.41
N HIS A 234 -14.26 2.12 4.16
CA HIS A 234 -14.63 1.68 5.49
C HIS A 234 -14.88 2.86 6.44
N LEU A 235 -13.92 3.79 6.57
CA LEU A 235 -14.09 4.96 7.42
C LEU A 235 -15.21 5.89 6.94
N LEU A 236 -15.37 6.05 5.62
CA LEU A 236 -16.46 6.84 5.06
C LEU A 236 -17.84 6.24 5.43
N SER A 237 -17.98 4.91 5.36
CA SER A 237 -19.24 4.23 5.72
C SER A 237 -19.58 4.34 7.21
N LEU A 238 -18.57 4.26 8.10
CA LEU A 238 -18.73 4.46 9.53
C LEU A 238 -19.17 5.89 9.87
N SER A 239 -18.68 6.89 9.13
CA SER A 239 -19.10 8.29 9.31
C SER A 239 -20.57 8.56 8.98
N SER A 240 -21.15 7.70 8.14
CA SER A 240 -22.51 7.85 7.61
C SER A 240 -23.56 7.08 8.43
N SER A 241 -23.12 6.21 9.35
CA SER A 241 -24.00 5.39 10.18
C SER A 241 -24.10 5.99 11.59
N PRO A 242 -25.30 6.07 12.22
CA PRO A 242 -25.40 6.42 13.63
C PRO A 242 -24.53 5.43 14.41
N GLN A 243 -23.56 5.93 15.19
CA GLN A 243 -22.57 5.13 15.92
C GLN A 243 -23.24 3.92 16.59
N SER A 244 -23.11 2.74 15.98
CA SER A 244 -23.45 1.51 16.68
C SER A 244 -22.33 1.30 17.70
N SER A 245 -22.74 1.12 18.94
CA SER A 245 -21.92 1.03 20.15
C SER A 245 -21.05 -0.24 20.22
N ALA A 246 -20.66 -0.82 19.09
CA ALA A 246 -20.14 -2.19 19.04
C ALA A 246 -18.61 -2.29 19.10
N SER A 247 -17.84 -1.29 18.65
CA SER A 247 -16.37 -1.35 18.75
C SER A 247 -15.86 -0.66 20.03
N PRO A 248 -14.99 -1.33 20.81
CA PRO A 248 -14.31 -0.70 21.94
C PRO A 248 -13.25 0.33 21.49
N LEU A 249 -12.89 0.34 20.20
CA LEU A 249 -11.98 1.31 19.61
C LEU A 249 -12.79 2.54 19.22
N LYS A 250 -12.63 3.62 20.00
CA LYS A 250 -13.19 4.92 19.62
C LYS A 250 -12.48 5.37 18.35
N THR A 251 -13.16 5.37 17.19
CA THR A 251 -12.58 5.91 15.97
C THR A 251 -12.24 7.38 16.21
N LEU A 252 -10.94 7.70 16.18
CA LEU A 252 -10.46 9.06 16.45
C LEU A 252 -10.74 10.00 15.29
N GLN A 253 -11.02 9.45 14.10
CA GLN A 253 -11.28 10.21 12.89
C GLN A 253 -12.73 10.03 12.45
N THR A 254 -13.42 11.15 12.19
CA THR A 254 -14.83 11.14 11.78
C THR A 254 -15.03 10.90 10.28
N ARG A 255 -13.99 11.00 9.44
CA ARG A 255 -14.01 10.75 7.99
C ARG A 255 -12.59 10.66 7.43
N PRO A 256 -12.37 10.03 6.27
CA PRO A 256 -11.07 10.11 5.57
C PRO A 256 -10.59 11.56 5.39
N TYR A 257 -9.30 11.81 5.64
CA TYR A 257 -8.69 13.15 5.51
C TYR A 257 -7.93 13.31 4.19
N GLY A 258 -7.86 14.54 3.70
CA GLY A 258 -7.05 14.92 2.55
C GLY A 258 -7.78 14.86 1.20
N PRO A 259 -7.05 15.03 0.08
CA PRO A 259 -7.62 15.02 -1.26
C PRO A 259 -8.27 13.68 -1.62
N ALA A 260 -9.37 13.71 -2.38
CA ALA A 260 -10.12 12.50 -2.75
C ALA A 260 -9.40 11.61 -3.80
N PHE A 261 -8.52 12.20 -4.60
CA PHE A 261 -7.78 11.53 -5.67
C PHE A 261 -6.30 11.40 -5.31
N THR A 262 -5.69 10.28 -5.68
CA THR A 262 -4.30 9.97 -5.36
C THR A 262 -3.39 10.26 -6.55
N TYR A 263 -3.84 9.99 -7.78
CA TYR A 263 -3.13 10.39 -8.99
C TYR A 263 -3.42 11.85 -9.34
N THR A 264 -2.36 12.59 -9.64
CA THR A 264 -2.38 14.02 -9.99
C THR A 264 -1.74 14.32 -11.32
N ASP A 265 -0.90 13.43 -11.86
CA ASP A 265 -0.21 13.63 -13.15
C ASP A 265 0.63 14.92 -13.24
N PHE A 266 1.15 15.40 -12.10
CA PHE A 266 1.74 16.74 -12.03
C PHE A 266 0.81 17.84 -12.59
N ALA A 267 -0.50 17.68 -12.44
CA ALA A 267 -1.49 18.60 -12.96
C ALA A 267 -2.05 19.53 -11.86
N PRO A 268 -2.71 20.63 -12.24
CA PRO A 268 -3.47 21.46 -11.31
C PRO A 268 -4.56 20.66 -10.56
N PRO A 269 -5.03 21.15 -9.40
CA PRO A 269 -6.21 20.59 -8.74
C PRO A 269 -7.42 20.51 -9.68
N ASN A 270 -8.23 19.46 -9.52
CA ASN A 270 -9.42 19.18 -10.34
C ASN A 270 -9.16 18.85 -11.82
N ALA A 271 -7.93 18.49 -12.19
CA ALA A 271 -7.64 17.99 -13.53
C ALA A 271 -8.48 16.72 -13.83
N PRO A 272 -9.03 16.57 -15.05
CA PRO A 272 -10.01 15.52 -15.37
C PRO A 272 -9.46 14.09 -15.28
N GLN A 273 -8.14 13.92 -15.40
CA GLN A 273 -7.44 12.65 -15.24
C GLN A 273 -7.22 12.24 -13.78
N ALA A 274 -7.48 13.12 -12.80
CA ALA A 274 -7.28 12.82 -11.40
C ALA A 274 -8.22 11.69 -10.95
N LYS A 275 -7.64 10.62 -10.39
CA LYS A 275 -8.34 9.41 -9.95
C LYS A 275 -7.77 8.91 -8.63
N ARG A 276 -8.55 8.11 -7.90
CA ARG A 276 -8.05 7.34 -6.77
C ARG A 276 -7.65 5.96 -7.28
N ILE A 277 -6.35 5.74 -7.40
CA ILE A 277 -5.77 4.48 -7.91
C ILE A 277 -4.73 3.87 -6.95
N ASP A 278 -4.40 4.59 -5.88
CA ASP A 278 -3.51 4.13 -4.81
C ASP A 278 -4.36 3.75 -3.60
N PHE A 279 -4.11 2.57 -3.04
CA PHE A 279 -4.96 2.01 -1.99
C PHE A 279 -4.14 1.41 -0.86
N VAL A 280 -4.68 1.50 0.35
CA VAL A 280 -4.32 0.61 1.47
C VAL A 280 -5.56 -0.20 1.81
N LEU A 281 -5.44 -1.52 1.72
CA LEU A 281 -6.50 -2.47 1.98
C LEU A 281 -6.16 -3.37 3.17
N LEU A 282 -7.14 -3.63 4.03
CA LEU A 282 -7.02 -4.51 5.18
C LEU A 282 -7.59 -5.89 4.86
N GLY A 283 -6.77 -6.93 4.99
CA GLY A 283 -7.14 -8.31 4.76
C GLY A 283 -8.26 -8.78 5.69
N ALA A 284 -9.24 -9.43 5.09
CA ALA A 284 -10.46 -9.86 5.73
C ALA A 284 -10.87 -11.27 5.29
N GLU A 285 -11.66 -11.92 6.14
CA GLU A 285 -12.38 -13.15 5.82
C GLU A 285 -13.83 -12.80 5.50
N VAL A 286 -14.46 -13.59 4.62
CA VAL A 286 -15.87 -13.38 4.26
C VAL A 286 -16.75 -13.86 5.42
N ASP A 287 -17.61 -12.96 5.91
CA ASP A 287 -18.66 -13.26 6.88
C ASP A 287 -19.99 -13.44 6.12
N ASP A 288 -20.22 -14.66 5.63
CA ASP A 288 -21.37 -15.01 4.79
C ASP A 288 -22.71 -14.63 5.43
N LYS A 289 -22.81 -14.71 6.76
CA LYS A 289 -24.04 -14.41 7.51
C LYS A 289 -24.45 -12.94 7.39
N ASN A 290 -23.47 -12.05 7.34
CA ASN A 290 -23.68 -10.61 7.34
C ASN A 290 -23.33 -9.96 5.98
N ASN A 291 -22.98 -10.78 4.98
CA ASN A 291 -22.56 -10.37 3.64
C ASN A 291 -21.53 -9.22 3.69
N ARG A 292 -20.46 -9.40 4.48
CA ARG A 292 -19.40 -8.40 4.67
C ARG A 292 -18.03 -9.04 4.85
N GLY A 293 -16.96 -8.27 4.66
CA GLY A 293 -15.62 -8.65 5.10
C GLY A 293 -15.47 -8.41 6.60
N LYS A 294 -14.91 -9.37 7.32
CA LYS A 294 -14.46 -9.23 8.71
C LYS A 294 -12.94 -9.22 8.74
N ALA A 295 -12.35 -8.11 9.16
CA ALA A 295 -10.90 -7.97 9.25
C ALA A 295 -10.25 -9.05 10.12
N ARG A 296 -9.06 -9.50 9.71
CA ARG A 296 -8.30 -10.54 10.40
C ARG A 296 -7.85 -10.07 11.78
N GLY A 297 -7.73 -11.01 12.72
CA GLY A 297 -7.07 -10.78 14.01
C GLY A 297 -7.70 -9.74 14.94
N GLY A 298 -8.95 -9.32 14.67
CA GLY A 298 -9.62 -8.26 15.43
C GLY A 298 -9.11 -6.85 15.13
N TRP A 299 -8.37 -6.67 14.04
CA TRP A 299 -7.88 -5.35 13.60
C TRP A 299 -8.99 -4.55 12.94
N GLU A 300 -9.00 -3.24 13.18
CA GLU A 300 -9.96 -2.30 12.60
C GLU A 300 -9.21 -1.11 12.00
N VAL A 301 -9.78 -0.48 10.97
CA VAL A 301 -9.23 0.74 10.40
C VAL A 301 -9.68 1.92 11.26
N VAL A 302 -8.73 2.64 11.86
CA VAL A 302 -9.04 3.76 12.77
C VAL A 302 -8.65 5.13 12.22
N ARG A 303 -7.74 5.19 11.24
CA ARG A 303 -7.36 6.43 10.54
C ARG A 303 -7.06 6.18 9.06
N TYR A 304 -7.34 7.20 8.25
CA TYR A 304 -6.96 7.32 6.85
C TYR A 304 -6.58 8.76 6.51
N ALA A 305 -5.50 8.94 5.74
CA ALA A 305 -5.15 10.23 5.17
C ALA A 305 -4.61 10.05 3.74
N CYS A 306 -5.07 10.90 2.82
CA CYS A 306 -4.37 11.18 1.56
C CYS A 306 -3.49 12.41 1.81
N VAL A 307 -2.17 12.24 1.85
CA VAL A 307 -1.22 13.33 2.10
C VAL A 307 -1.07 14.12 0.80
N ASP A 308 -1.32 15.42 0.83
CA ASP A 308 -1.16 16.22 -0.36
C ASP A 308 0.30 16.20 -0.82
N ASN A 309 0.50 16.12 -2.13
CA ASN A 309 1.84 15.98 -2.71
C ASN A 309 2.45 17.30 -3.15
N TYR A 310 1.75 18.41 -2.94
CA TYR A 310 2.21 19.75 -3.23
C TYR A 310 2.81 20.41 -1.99
N VAL A 311 3.92 21.11 -2.16
CA VAL A 311 4.52 21.94 -1.12
C VAL A 311 4.46 23.39 -1.58
N GLU A 312 3.80 24.22 -0.80
CA GLU A 312 3.64 25.65 -1.06
C GLU A 312 4.79 26.43 -0.39
N GLY A 313 5.92 26.57 -1.08
CA GLY A 313 7.04 27.38 -0.61
C GLY A 313 7.66 26.86 0.67
N ASP A 314 8.47 25.79 0.58
CA ASP A 314 9.24 25.32 1.73
C ASP A 314 10.34 26.31 2.17
N VAL A 315 11.17 25.90 3.14
CA VAL A 315 12.27 26.72 3.67
C VAL A 315 13.31 27.13 2.63
N GLU A 316 13.35 26.45 1.47
CA GLU A 316 14.19 26.79 0.32
C GLU A 316 13.42 27.53 -0.78
N GLY A 317 12.14 27.86 -0.53
CA GLY A 317 11.23 28.47 -1.51
C GLY A 317 10.72 27.49 -2.57
N TRP A 318 10.85 26.18 -2.36
CA TRP A 318 10.41 25.19 -3.34
C TRP A 318 8.88 25.13 -3.41
N ASN A 319 8.36 25.18 -4.64
CA ASN A 319 6.93 25.27 -4.92
C ASN A 319 6.57 24.31 -6.07
N ALA A 320 6.28 23.05 -5.73
CA ALA A 320 5.98 21.99 -6.70
C ALA A 320 5.42 20.73 -6.01
N ARG A 321 5.12 19.70 -6.82
CA ARG A 321 4.76 18.37 -6.31
C ARG A 321 5.98 17.45 -6.20
N TRP A 322 6.04 16.64 -5.14
CA TRP A 322 7.14 15.70 -4.93
C TRP A 322 6.95 14.36 -5.68
N SER A 323 5.75 14.11 -6.22
CA SER A 323 5.40 13.01 -7.13
C SER A 323 4.16 13.40 -7.94
N ASP A 324 3.87 12.70 -9.03
CA ASP A 324 2.56 12.74 -9.69
C ASP A 324 1.48 11.98 -8.88
N HIS A 325 1.85 11.27 -7.83
CA HIS A 325 0.92 10.65 -6.88
C HIS A 325 0.98 11.29 -5.49
N ARG A 326 -0.11 11.14 -4.75
CA ARG A 326 -0.25 11.43 -3.34
C ARG A 326 -0.06 10.15 -2.52
N ALA A 327 0.55 10.29 -1.35
CA ALA A 327 0.71 9.16 -0.45
C ALA A 327 -0.60 8.86 0.25
N VAL A 328 -0.96 7.59 0.35
CA VAL A 328 -2.09 7.13 1.17
C VAL A 328 -1.54 6.56 2.46
N ARG A 329 -2.05 7.03 3.59
CA ARG A 329 -1.76 6.52 4.93
C ARG A 329 -3.00 5.89 5.54
N ALA A 330 -2.81 4.80 6.26
CA ALA A 330 -3.82 4.21 7.11
C ALA A 330 -3.24 3.82 8.46
N THR A 331 -4.06 3.86 9.51
CA THR A 331 -3.72 3.24 10.79
C THR A 331 -4.76 2.17 11.09
N ILE A 332 -4.28 0.96 11.34
CA ILE A 332 -5.10 -0.13 11.85
C ILE A 332 -4.81 -0.31 13.34
N ALA A 333 -5.82 -0.71 14.09
CA ALA A 333 -5.70 -0.89 15.52
C ALA A 333 -6.51 -2.06 16.04
N ARG A 334 -6.13 -2.57 17.20
CA ARG A 334 -6.93 -3.51 18.00
C ARG A 334 -6.70 -3.28 19.49
N PRO A 335 -7.60 -3.74 20.37
CA PRO A 335 -7.32 -3.81 21.81
C PRO A 335 -6.07 -4.66 22.07
N ALA A 336 -5.15 -4.17 22.90
CA ALA A 336 -3.86 -4.79 23.20
C ALA A 336 -3.98 -6.11 24.00
#